data_AF-A0A418LX12-F1
#
_entry.id   AF-A0A418LX12-F1
#
_cell.length_a   1.000
_cell.length_b   1.000
_cell.length_c   1.000
_cell.angle_alpha   90.00
_cell.angle_beta   90.00
_cell.angle_gamma   90.00
#
_symmetry.space_group_name_H-M   'P 1'
#
loop_
_entity.id
_entity.type
_entity.pdbx_description
1 polymer ?
#
loop_
_entity_poly.entity_id
_entity_poly.type
_entity_poly.pdbx_seq_one_letter_code
_entity_poly.pdbx_strand_id
1 'polypeptide(L)'
;MAQIAMGKSELTAKTYGFSMAQFAEWLQAGGGSIKRITRHDVQSYFVYLDTQRKSPATIEKNFAALVAYANFVNCPHAVQNIRRPAVRKTKNIAPKSLTRNERNRLLREVEQSGNLRNIAMVYLLLYTGLRVSELSGLDLGDVDMSDRKGKMEVRHGKGNIARSVPMPREVRYSLSRYLEGRKGEGPALFLSSRKKRISPRTVEQLLQQYGTHPHALRHTFCRELVQSGVDIVTVAELAGHADVNVTRRYASPTYEQMSEAIERAMF
;
A
#
# COMPACT_ATOMS: atom_id res chain seq x y z
N MET A 1 5.87 21.12 -6.30
CA MET A 1 6.47 21.95 -5.23
C MET A 1 5.43 22.45 -4.23
N ALA A 2 4.35 23.13 -4.63
CA ALA A 2 3.34 23.67 -3.70
C ALA A 2 2.70 22.64 -2.74
N GLN A 3 2.39 21.42 -3.19
CA GLN A 3 1.78 20.39 -2.33
C GLN A 3 2.71 19.85 -1.24
N ILE A 4 4.03 19.84 -1.49
CA ILE A 4 5.05 19.41 -0.50
C ILE A 4 5.17 20.47 0.60
N ALA A 5 5.10 21.75 0.23
CA ALA A 5 5.08 22.87 1.16
C ALA A 5 3.83 22.86 2.06
N MET A 6 2.69 22.36 1.56
CA MET A 6 1.45 22.14 2.34
C MET A 6 1.46 20.85 3.18
N GLY A 7 2.63 20.22 3.37
CA GLY A 7 2.78 19.05 4.24
C GLY A 7 2.36 17.71 3.64
N LYS A 8 1.96 17.63 2.36
CA LYS A 8 1.63 16.35 1.70
C LYS A 8 2.88 15.58 1.30
N SER A 9 2.76 14.24 1.26
CA SER A 9 3.87 13.36 0.87
C SER A 9 4.37 13.66 -0.55
N GLU A 10 5.66 13.41 -0.82
CA GLU A 10 6.23 13.57 -2.16
C GLU A 10 5.50 12.73 -3.22
N LEU A 11 5.02 11.53 -2.84
CA LEU A 11 4.26 10.67 -3.72
C LEU A 11 2.91 11.30 -4.08
N THR A 12 2.24 11.93 -3.11
CA THR A 12 1.02 12.71 -3.34
C THR A 12 1.28 13.89 -4.27
N ALA A 13 2.42 14.58 -4.11
CA ALA A 13 2.79 15.68 -4.99
C ALA A 13 3.08 15.22 -6.43
N LYS A 14 3.83 14.13 -6.63
CA LYS A 14 4.05 13.51 -7.95
C LYS A 14 2.74 13.10 -8.60
N THR A 15 1.87 12.50 -7.80
CA THR A 15 0.54 12.08 -8.22
C THR A 15 -0.32 13.24 -8.72
N TYR A 16 -0.35 14.34 -7.97
CA TYR A 16 -1.12 15.53 -8.37
C TYR A 16 -0.50 16.17 -9.61
N GLY A 17 0.82 16.22 -9.70
CA GLY A 17 1.53 16.67 -10.90
C GLY A 17 1.16 15.88 -12.15
N PHE A 18 1.10 14.54 -12.03
CA PHE A 18 0.67 13.68 -13.13
C PHE A 18 -0.78 13.95 -13.55
N SER A 19 -1.71 14.03 -12.60
CA SER A 19 -3.12 14.36 -12.89
C SER A 19 -3.25 15.73 -13.59
N MET A 20 -2.52 16.74 -13.12
CA MET A 20 -2.54 18.07 -13.75
C MET A 20 -1.90 18.08 -15.14
N ALA A 21 -0.86 17.27 -15.38
CA ALA A 21 -0.27 17.14 -16.71
C ALA A 21 -1.27 16.53 -17.71
N GLN A 22 -1.99 15.46 -17.31
CA GLN A 22 -3.02 14.85 -18.15
C GLN A 22 -4.17 15.81 -18.47
N PHE A 23 -4.59 16.61 -17.49
CA PHE A 23 -5.60 17.64 -17.72
C PHE A 23 -5.10 18.75 -18.65
N ALA A 24 -3.86 19.22 -18.46
CA ALA A 24 -3.25 20.26 -19.30
C ALA A 24 -3.16 19.82 -20.77
N GLU A 25 -2.71 18.59 -21.00
CA GLU A 25 -2.59 18.00 -22.33
C GLU A 25 -3.97 17.89 -23.01
N TRP A 26 -4.97 17.35 -22.30
CA TRP A 26 -6.34 17.28 -22.82
C TRP A 26 -6.92 18.66 -23.13
N LEU A 27 -6.70 19.63 -22.24
CA LEU A 27 -7.22 20.99 -22.39
C LEU A 27 -6.57 21.71 -23.58
N GLN A 28 -5.25 21.54 -23.77
CA GLN A 28 -4.52 22.10 -24.90
C GLN A 28 -4.98 21.52 -26.23
N ALA A 29 -5.25 20.21 -26.29
CA ALA A 29 -5.80 19.58 -27.49
C ALA A 29 -7.18 20.16 -27.90
N GLY A 30 -7.94 20.67 -26.93
CA GLY A 30 -9.20 21.40 -27.16
C GLY A 30 -9.05 22.91 -27.36
N GLY A 31 -7.82 23.44 -27.48
CA GLY A 31 -7.55 24.87 -27.64
C GLY A 31 -7.60 25.70 -26.34
N GLY A 32 -7.76 25.06 -25.19
CA GLY A 32 -7.80 25.70 -23.88
C GLY A 32 -6.42 25.92 -23.25
N SER A 33 -6.39 26.59 -22.10
CA SER A 33 -5.16 26.87 -21.36
C SER A 33 -5.31 26.61 -19.87
N ILE A 34 -4.34 25.91 -19.29
CA ILE A 34 -4.31 25.66 -17.85
C ILE A 34 -4.22 26.96 -17.02
N LYS A 35 -3.72 28.06 -17.60
CA LYS A 35 -3.64 29.38 -16.93
C LYS A 35 -5.02 30.00 -16.67
N ARG A 36 -6.03 29.63 -17.46
CA ARG A 36 -7.39 30.18 -17.38
C ARG A 36 -8.41 29.05 -17.53
N ILE A 37 -8.50 28.23 -16.50
CA ILE A 37 -9.49 27.16 -16.44
C ILE A 37 -10.88 27.73 -16.16
N THR A 38 -11.88 27.16 -16.81
CA THR A 38 -13.29 27.46 -16.57
C THR A 38 -14.01 26.26 -15.97
N ARG A 39 -15.21 26.49 -15.43
CA ARG A 39 -16.09 25.40 -14.98
C ARG A 39 -16.45 24.45 -16.13
N HIS A 40 -16.59 24.98 -17.34
CA HIS A 40 -16.89 24.18 -18.52
C HIS A 40 -15.74 23.21 -18.82
N ASP A 41 -14.50 23.69 -18.81
CA ASP A 41 -13.31 22.85 -19.06
C ASP A 41 -13.22 21.68 -18.08
N VAL A 42 -13.43 21.97 -16.79
CA VAL A 42 -13.40 20.95 -15.74
C VAL A 42 -14.53 19.94 -15.95
N GLN A 43 -15.76 20.39 -16.20
CA GLN A 43 -16.89 19.49 -16.42
C GLN A 43 -16.69 18.61 -17.66
N SER A 44 -16.25 19.20 -18.76
CA SER A 44 -15.98 18.51 -20.03
C SER A 44 -14.84 17.49 -19.88
N TYR A 45 -13.82 17.78 -19.06
CA TYR A 45 -12.78 16.82 -18.75
C TYR A 45 -13.33 15.60 -18.00
N PHE A 46 -14.23 15.78 -17.04
CA PHE A 46 -14.84 14.63 -16.34
C PHE A 46 -15.76 13.81 -17.23
N VAL A 47 -16.44 14.42 -18.19
CA VAL A 47 -17.17 13.70 -19.24
C VAL A 47 -16.18 12.88 -20.08
N TYR A 48 -15.05 13.47 -20.49
CA TYR A 48 -13.99 12.75 -21.20
C TYR A 48 -13.40 11.59 -20.38
N LEU A 49 -13.12 11.76 -19.09
CA LEU A 49 -12.61 10.67 -18.25
C LEU A 49 -13.61 9.52 -18.13
N ASP A 50 -14.92 9.83 -18.13
CA ASP A 50 -15.99 8.83 -18.13
C ASP A 50 -16.07 8.07 -19.47
N THR A 51 -15.94 8.76 -20.61
CA THR A 51 -15.87 8.09 -21.93
C THR A 51 -14.63 7.20 -22.06
N GLN A 52 -13.53 7.57 -21.40
CA GLN A 52 -12.33 6.73 -21.26
C GLN A 52 -12.47 5.60 -20.23
N ARG A 53 -13.67 5.42 -19.66
CA ARG A 53 -14.01 4.39 -18.64
C ARG A 53 -13.03 4.38 -17.46
N LYS A 54 -12.54 5.56 -17.05
CA LYS A 54 -11.67 5.66 -15.87
C LYS A 54 -12.47 5.29 -14.61
N SER A 55 -11.80 4.63 -13.67
CA SER A 55 -12.46 4.22 -12.44
C SER A 55 -12.89 5.45 -11.61
N PRO A 56 -13.99 5.35 -10.83
CA PRO A 56 -14.44 6.45 -9.97
C PRO A 56 -13.36 6.95 -9.00
N ALA A 57 -12.50 6.07 -8.50
CA ALA A 57 -11.35 6.44 -7.67
C ALA A 57 -10.30 7.28 -8.43
N THR A 58 -10.08 6.98 -9.72
CA THR A 58 -9.20 7.78 -10.58
C THR A 58 -9.81 9.15 -10.85
N ILE A 59 -11.13 9.22 -11.06
CA ILE A 59 -11.87 10.47 -11.23
C ILE A 59 -11.76 11.34 -9.98
N GLU A 60 -12.01 10.78 -8.79
CA GLU A 60 -11.92 11.52 -7.53
C GLU A 60 -10.53 12.10 -7.28
N LYS A 61 -9.51 11.30 -7.61
CA LYS A 61 -8.11 11.69 -7.52
C LYS A 61 -7.76 12.86 -8.45
N ASN A 62 -8.25 12.84 -9.69
CA ASN A 62 -8.09 13.96 -10.62
C ASN A 62 -8.84 15.21 -10.13
N PHE A 63 -10.04 15.03 -9.56
CA PHE A 63 -10.79 16.14 -8.98
C PHE A 63 -10.07 16.79 -7.81
N ALA A 64 -9.51 16.00 -6.88
CA ALA A 64 -8.73 16.54 -5.77
C ALA A 64 -7.49 17.33 -6.23
N ALA A 65 -6.82 16.87 -7.29
CA ALA A 65 -5.71 17.60 -7.91
C ALA A 65 -6.18 18.92 -8.54
N LEU A 66 -7.30 18.90 -9.26
CA LEU A 66 -7.91 20.08 -9.88
C LEU A 66 -8.39 21.11 -8.86
N VAL A 67 -9.00 20.68 -7.76
CA VAL A 67 -9.39 21.57 -6.64
C VAL A 67 -8.16 22.25 -6.05
N ALA A 68 -7.10 21.48 -5.80
CA ALA A 68 -5.85 22.04 -5.29
C ALA A 68 -5.21 23.04 -6.26
N TYR A 69 -5.29 22.78 -7.57
CA TYR A 69 -4.79 23.68 -8.59
C TYR A 69 -5.67 24.95 -8.72
N ALA A 70 -6.99 24.79 -8.78
CA ALA A 70 -7.95 25.89 -8.88
C ALA A 70 -7.80 26.88 -7.72
N ASN A 71 -7.58 26.38 -6.50
CA ASN A 71 -7.27 27.23 -5.35
C ASN A 71 -5.91 27.93 -5.49
N PHE A 72 -4.90 27.24 -6.02
CA PHE A 72 -3.57 27.82 -6.24
C PHE A 72 -3.58 28.96 -7.27
N VAL A 73 -4.39 28.86 -8.33
CA VAL A 73 -4.56 29.93 -9.34
C VAL A 73 -5.68 30.91 -9.01
N ASN A 74 -6.24 30.84 -7.80
CA ASN A 74 -7.31 31.71 -7.32
C ASN A 74 -8.60 31.68 -8.18
N CYS A 75 -8.95 30.52 -8.73
CA CYS A 75 -10.18 30.28 -9.50
C CYS A 75 -11.06 29.17 -8.89
N PRO A 76 -11.47 29.25 -7.61
CA PRO A 76 -12.24 28.18 -6.95
C PRO A 76 -13.60 27.89 -7.62
N HIS A 77 -14.18 28.87 -8.30
CA HIS A 77 -15.44 28.73 -9.03
C HIS A 77 -15.37 27.69 -10.18
N ALA A 78 -14.18 27.44 -10.74
CA ALA A 78 -13.98 26.49 -11.84
C ALA A 78 -14.26 25.03 -11.42
N VAL A 79 -14.23 24.71 -10.12
CA VAL A 79 -14.45 23.36 -9.59
C VAL A 79 -15.78 23.21 -8.84
N GLN A 80 -16.63 24.23 -8.85
CA GLN A 80 -17.93 24.20 -8.19
C GLN A 80 -18.98 23.46 -9.02
N ASN A 81 -19.86 22.71 -8.33
CA ASN A 81 -21.00 22.00 -8.92
C ASN A 81 -20.62 21.07 -10.09
N ILE A 82 -19.43 20.45 -10.05
CA ILE A 82 -18.98 19.51 -11.07
C ILE A 82 -19.67 18.16 -10.87
N ARG A 83 -20.40 17.71 -11.89
CA ARG A 83 -20.99 16.38 -11.94
C ARG A 83 -19.89 15.35 -12.19
N ARG A 84 -19.81 14.36 -11.30
CA ARG A 84 -18.85 13.26 -11.34
C ARG A 84 -19.60 11.94 -11.23
N PRO A 85 -19.17 10.88 -11.93
CA PRO A 85 -19.68 9.53 -11.68
C PRO A 85 -19.55 9.20 -10.18
N ALA A 86 -20.67 8.85 -9.55
CA ALA A 86 -20.65 8.47 -8.16
C ALA A 86 -19.76 7.24 -7.98
N VAL A 87 -18.92 7.24 -6.96
CA VAL A 87 -18.26 6.02 -6.51
C VAL A 87 -19.38 5.09 -6.02
N ARG A 88 -19.81 4.15 -6.86
CA ARG A 88 -20.61 3.02 -6.37
C ARG A 88 -19.76 2.36 -5.31
N LYS A 89 -20.17 2.43 -4.05
CA LYS A 89 -19.60 1.62 -2.97
C LYS A 89 -19.95 0.18 -3.31
N THR A 90 -19.18 -0.45 -4.18
CA THR A 90 -19.25 -1.90 -4.41
C THR A 90 -19.12 -2.54 -3.03
N LYS A 91 -20.04 -3.45 -2.69
CA LYS A 91 -20.01 -4.26 -1.46
C LYS A 91 -18.55 -4.61 -1.17
N ASN A 92 -18.04 -4.29 0.02
CA ASN A 92 -16.65 -4.46 0.46
C ASN A 92 -16.01 -5.75 -0.11
N ILE A 93 -15.46 -5.69 -1.32
CA ILE A 93 -14.80 -6.84 -1.92
C ILE A 93 -13.48 -6.93 -1.18
N ALA A 94 -13.28 -8.04 -0.47
CA ALA A 94 -12.01 -8.31 0.15
C ALA A 94 -10.91 -8.13 -0.92
N PRO A 95 -9.86 -7.34 -0.64
CA PRO A 95 -8.78 -7.13 -1.59
C PRO A 95 -8.22 -8.47 -2.05
N LYS A 96 -7.72 -8.53 -3.29
CA LYS A 96 -7.07 -9.73 -3.81
C LYS A 96 -5.90 -10.13 -2.89
N SER A 97 -6.06 -11.26 -2.21
CA SER A 97 -5.05 -11.93 -1.42
C SER A 97 -4.63 -13.20 -2.14
N LEU A 98 -3.48 -13.75 -1.76
CA LEU A 98 -3.08 -15.08 -2.22
C LEU A 98 -3.99 -16.14 -1.60
N THR A 99 -4.30 -17.16 -2.38
CA THR A 99 -4.80 -18.45 -1.90
C THR A 99 -3.67 -19.23 -1.23
N ARG A 100 -4.03 -20.28 -0.46
CA ARG A 100 -3.04 -21.18 0.16
C ARG A 100 -2.08 -21.79 -0.87
N ASN A 101 -2.58 -22.15 -2.05
CA ASN A 101 -1.77 -22.74 -3.12
C ASN A 101 -0.82 -21.71 -3.75
N GLU A 102 -1.29 -20.50 -4.04
CA GLU A 102 -0.44 -19.42 -4.56
C GLU A 102 0.64 -19.02 -3.55
N ARG A 103 0.31 -18.95 -2.26
CA ARG A 103 1.27 -18.69 -1.18
C ARG A 103 2.34 -19.78 -1.12
N ASN A 104 1.93 -21.05 -1.09
CA ASN A 104 2.88 -22.17 -1.05
C ASN A 104 3.77 -22.22 -2.30
N ARG A 105 3.21 -21.89 -3.48
CA ARG A 105 3.98 -21.76 -4.72
C ARG A 105 5.01 -20.65 -4.63
N LEU A 106 4.62 -19.45 -4.18
CA LEU A 106 5.52 -18.31 -3.98
C LEU A 106 6.69 -18.66 -3.06
N LEU A 107 6.40 -19.27 -1.90
CA LEU A 107 7.44 -19.67 -0.94
C LEU A 107 8.40 -20.70 -1.53
N ARG A 108 7.88 -21.71 -2.26
CA ARG A 108 8.72 -22.69 -2.94
C ARG A 108 9.61 -22.06 -4.01
N GLU A 109 9.06 -21.22 -4.88
CA GLU A 109 9.80 -20.60 -5.97
C GLU A 109 10.87 -19.62 -5.45
N VAL A 110 10.59 -18.84 -4.41
CA VAL A 110 11.60 -17.93 -3.83
C VAL A 110 12.71 -18.71 -3.12
N GLU A 111 12.40 -19.81 -2.43
CA GLU A 111 13.40 -20.65 -1.78
C GLU A 111 14.29 -21.38 -2.79
N GLN A 112 13.71 -21.91 -3.87
CA GLN A 112 14.45 -22.54 -4.97
C GLN A 112 15.42 -21.57 -5.65
N SER A 113 15.17 -20.25 -5.60
CA SER A 113 16.11 -19.26 -6.13
C SER A 113 17.45 -19.21 -5.38
N GLY A 114 17.51 -19.74 -4.14
CA GLY A 114 18.67 -19.68 -3.26
C GLY A 114 19.07 -18.27 -2.80
N ASN A 115 18.34 -17.23 -3.23
CA ASN A 115 18.68 -15.86 -2.91
C ASN A 115 18.15 -15.48 -1.52
N LEU A 116 19.01 -15.63 -0.50
CA LEU A 116 18.66 -15.40 0.91
C LEU A 116 18.04 -14.02 1.18
N ARG A 117 18.48 -12.99 0.46
CA ARG A 117 17.88 -11.65 0.56
C ARG A 117 16.42 -11.66 0.12
N ASN A 118 16.15 -12.26 -1.04
CA ASN A 118 14.80 -12.30 -1.61
C ASN A 118 13.87 -13.15 -0.74
N ILE A 119 14.37 -14.29 -0.24
CA ILE A 119 13.65 -15.15 0.71
C ILE A 119 13.26 -14.34 1.95
N ALA A 120 14.23 -13.71 2.63
CA ALA A 120 13.96 -12.90 3.81
C ALA A 120 12.95 -11.78 3.54
N MET A 121 13.05 -11.06 2.40
CA MET A 121 12.09 -10.02 2.05
C MET A 121 10.66 -10.54 1.85
N VAL A 122 10.50 -11.68 1.17
CA VAL A 122 9.18 -12.30 0.94
C VAL A 122 8.56 -12.76 2.25
N TYR A 123 9.32 -13.47 3.08
CA TYR A 123 8.87 -13.93 4.40
C TYR A 123 8.45 -12.75 5.27
N LEU A 124 9.26 -11.69 5.31
CA LEU A 124 8.98 -10.52 6.13
C LEU A 124 7.69 -9.82 5.64
N LEU A 125 7.50 -9.59 4.33
CA LEU A 125 6.24 -9.02 3.81
C LEU A 125 5.02 -9.89 4.10
N LEU A 126 5.14 -11.21 3.93
CA LEU A 126 4.03 -12.14 4.06
C LEU A 126 3.58 -12.37 5.50
N TYR A 127 4.53 -12.40 6.45
CA TYR A 127 4.25 -12.79 7.84
C TYR A 127 4.28 -11.66 8.86
N THR A 128 4.52 -10.42 8.43
CA THR A 128 4.47 -9.24 9.32
C THR A 128 3.56 -8.12 8.79
N GLY A 129 3.04 -8.28 7.56
CA GLY A 129 2.12 -7.32 6.97
C GLY A 129 2.72 -5.97 6.62
N LEU A 130 4.05 -5.81 6.58
CA LEU A 130 4.69 -4.53 6.22
C LEU A 130 4.26 -4.01 4.85
N ARG A 131 4.24 -2.69 4.72
CA ARG A 131 4.26 -2.04 3.39
C ARG A 131 5.66 -2.18 2.79
N VAL A 132 5.74 -2.19 1.46
CA VAL A 132 7.03 -2.27 0.76
C VAL A 132 7.97 -1.11 1.09
N SER A 133 7.43 0.08 1.33
CA SER A 133 8.18 1.26 1.76
C SER A 133 8.73 1.11 3.18
N GLU A 134 7.99 0.45 4.07
CA GLU A 134 8.43 0.16 5.44
C GLU A 134 9.57 -0.85 5.39
N LEU A 135 9.40 -1.97 4.68
CA LEU A 135 10.47 -2.97 4.50
C LEU A 135 11.75 -2.37 3.91
N SER A 136 11.61 -1.55 2.87
CA SER A 136 12.75 -0.90 2.21
C SER A 136 13.39 0.17 3.10
N GLY A 137 12.65 0.70 4.07
CA GLY A 137 13.07 1.72 5.03
C GLY A 137 13.76 1.18 6.28
N LEU A 138 13.64 -0.11 6.59
CA LEU A 138 14.23 -0.73 7.78
C LEU A 138 15.76 -0.57 7.84
N ASP A 139 16.25 -0.33 9.05
CA ASP A 139 17.65 -0.39 9.43
C ASP A 139 17.97 -1.64 10.25
N LEU A 140 19.25 -1.99 10.33
CA LEU A 140 19.75 -3.05 11.21
C LEU A 140 19.37 -2.77 12.66
N GLY A 141 19.43 -1.51 13.10
CA GLY A 141 19.06 -1.09 14.46
C GLY A 141 17.55 -1.12 14.73
N ASP A 142 16.70 -1.34 13.71
CA ASP A 142 15.27 -1.52 13.92
C ASP A 142 14.92 -2.96 14.31
N VAL A 143 15.87 -3.91 14.21
CA VAL A 143 15.62 -5.34 14.39
C VAL A 143 16.26 -5.82 15.68
N ASP A 144 15.42 -6.31 16.59
CA ASP A 144 15.86 -6.98 17.82
C ASP A 144 15.33 -8.42 17.80
N MET A 145 16.24 -9.40 17.73
CA MET A 145 15.85 -10.80 17.68
C MET A 145 16.85 -11.76 18.31
N SER A 146 16.29 -12.86 18.78
CA SER A 146 16.94 -14.07 19.28
C SER A 146 16.27 -15.29 18.66
N ASP A 147 16.73 -16.49 18.99
CA ASP A 147 16.12 -17.75 18.55
C ASP A 147 14.70 -17.98 19.07
N ARG A 148 14.31 -17.33 20.18
CA ARG A 148 12.99 -17.51 20.81
C ARG A 148 12.03 -16.36 20.55
N LYS A 149 12.51 -15.12 20.53
CA LYS A 149 11.69 -13.90 20.41
C LYS A 149 12.34 -12.95 19.41
N GLY A 150 11.53 -12.13 18.76
CA GLY A 150 12.05 -11.01 17.99
C GLY A 150 10.95 -10.05 17.60
N LYS A 151 11.34 -8.80 17.38
CA LYS A 151 10.48 -7.68 17.01
C LYS A 151 11.24 -6.73 16.09
N MET A 152 10.51 -5.95 15.32
CA MET A 152 11.06 -4.85 14.56
C MET A 152 10.31 -3.56 14.82
N GLU A 153 11.02 -2.45 14.85
CA GLU A 153 10.43 -1.11 15.00
C GLU A 153 10.17 -0.50 13.62
N VAL A 154 8.90 -0.32 13.28
CA VAL A 154 8.47 0.24 11.99
C VAL A 154 8.18 1.72 12.16
N ARG A 155 9.03 2.55 11.55
CA ARG A 155 8.89 4.00 11.61
C ARG A 155 8.01 4.49 10.45
N HIS A 156 6.90 5.16 10.76
CA HIS A 156 6.10 5.85 9.76
C HIS A 156 6.71 7.22 9.41
N GLY A 157 6.82 7.54 8.11
CA GLY A 157 7.24 8.87 7.66
C GLY A 157 6.26 9.97 8.09
N LYS A 158 6.83 11.11 8.53
CA LYS A 158 6.19 12.38 8.98
C LYS A 158 4.87 12.20 9.74
N GLY A 159 4.97 11.88 11.04
CA GLY A 159 3.82 11.71 11.93
C GLY A 159 4.06 10.88 13.20
N ASN A 160 5.24 10.27 13.34
CA ASN A 160 5.80 9.74 14.59
C ASN A 160 4.93 8.76 15.39
N ILE A 161 4.23 7.85 14.71
CA ILE A 161 3.73 6.63 15.37
C ILE A 161 4.65 5.50 14.89
N ALA A 162 5.64 5.16 15.70
CA ALA A 162 6.38 3.92 15.52
C ALA A 162 5.49 2.77 16.00
N ARG A 163 5.55 1.62 15.32
CA ARG A 163 4.89 0.40 15.81
C ARG A 163 5.90 -0.73 15.91
N SER A 164 5.82 -1.47 16.99
CA SER A 164 6.61 -2.67 17.18
C SER A 164 5.88 -3.85 16.56
N VAL A 165 6.51 -4.55 15.62
CA VAL A 165 5.92 -5.69 14.92
C VAL A 165 6.64 -6.96 15.35
N PRO A 166 5.95 -7.92 15.99
CA PRO A 166 6.56 -9.19 16.39
C PRO A 166 6.95 -10.02 15.16
N MET A 167 8.09 -10.69 15.25
CA MET A 167 8.60 -11.56 14.19
C MET A 167 8.37 -13.04 14.54
N PRO A 168 7.54 -13.77 13.77
CA PRO A 168 7.38 -15.20 13.96
C PRO A 168 8.68 -15.94 13.59
N ARG A 169 8.78 -17.20 14.03
CA ARG A 169 9.98 -18.04 13.88
C ARG A 169 10.54 -18.05 12.46
N GLU A 170 9.68 -18.22 11.46
CA GLU A 170 10.08 -18.31 10.05
C GLU A 170 10.71 -17.01 9.53
N VAL A 171 10.21 -15.86 9.98
CA VAL A 171 10.79 -14.55 9.63
C VAL A 171 12.17 -14.41 10.28
N ARG A 172 12.30 -14.76 11.57
CA ARG A 172 13.58 -14.70 12.28
C ARG A 172 14.61 -15.63 11.61
N TYR A 173 14.22 -16.85 11.29
CA TYR A 173 15.09 -17.83 10.63
C TYR A 173 15.58 -17.32 9.27
N SER A 174 14.68 -16.92 8.37
CA SER A 174 15.04 -16.43 7.04
C SER A 174 15.88 -15.14 7.11
N LEU A 175 15.56 -14.23 8.04
CA LEU A 175 16.30 -12.99 8.25
C LEU A 175 17.71 -13.25 8.78
N SER A 176 17.89 -14.13 9.77
CA SER A 176 19.22 -14.51 10.29
C SER A 176 20.11 -15.06 9.19
N ARG A 177 19.60 -15.99 8.37
CA ARG A 177 20.33 -16.55 7.23
C ARG A 177 20.78 -15.49 6.23
N TYR A 178 19.93 -14.49 5.97
CA TYR A 178 20.33 -13.36 5.13
C TYR A 178 21.43 -12.52 5.78
N LEU A 179 21.31 -12.23 7.08
CA LEU A 179 22.25 -11.37 7.80
C LEU A 179 23.65 -11.99 7.93
N GLU A 180 23.76 -13.32 8.09
CA GLU A 180 25.03 -14.05 8.06
C GLU A 180 25.84 -13.78 6.79
N GLY A 181 25.16 -13.66 5.64
CA GLY A 181 25.78 -13.41 4.34
C GLY A 181 25.76 -11.95 3.88
N ARG A 182 25.22 -11.02 4.68
CA ARG A 182 25.00 -9.62 4.27
C ARG A 182 26.31 -8.84 4.23
N LYS A 183 26.94 -8.81 3.06
CA LYS A 183 28.12 -7.97 2.79
C LYS A 183 27.70 -6.57 2.33
N GLY A 184 27.89 -5.54 3.16
CA GLY A 184 27.70 -4.13 2.79
C GLY A 184 27.65 -3.19 4.00
N GLU A 185 28.14 -1.98 3.82
CA GLU A 185 28.23 -0.96 4.86
C GLU A 185 26.92 -0.17 5.02
N GLY A 186 26.78 0.49 6.16
CA GLY A 186 25.66 1.38 6.46
C GLY A 186 24.45 0.69 7.11
N PRO A 187 23.47 1.50 7.54
CA PRO A 187 22.44 1.07 8.47
C PRO A 187 21.32 0.25 7.81
N ALA A 188 21.12 0.36 6.49
CA ALA A 188 19.98 -0.23 5.80
C ALA A 188 19.94 -1.77 5.94
N LEU A 189 18.80 -2.32 6.38
CA LEU A 189 18.64 -3.76 6.57
C LEU A 189 18.83 -4.51 5.24
N PHE A 190 18.08 -4.12 4.21
CA PHE A 190 18.14 -4.75 2.89
C PHE A 190 18.92 -3.90 1.88
N LEU A 191 19.88 -4.56 1.21
CA LEU A 191 20.72 -3.95 0.20
C LEU A 191 20.39 -4.44 -1.21
N SER A 192 20.44 -3.53 -2.18
CA SER A 192 20.43 -3.82 -3.62
C SER A 192 21.71 -4.53 -4.07
N SER A 193 21.76 -4.97 -5.33
CA SER A 193 22.99 -5.52 -5.94
C SER A 193 24.16 -4.52 -5.90
N ARG A 194 23.87 -3.21 -5.93
CA ARG A 194 24.84 -2.12 -5.81
C ARG A 194 25.23 -1.77 -4.36
N LYS A 195 24.87 -2.62 -3.38
CA LYS A 195 25.20 -2.44 -1.95
C LYS A 195 24.65 -1.14 -1.32
N LYS A 196 23.64 -0.54 -1.93
CA LYS A 196 22.86 0.59 -1.37
C LYS A 196 21.50 0.09 -0.89
N ARG A 197 20.82 0.86 -0.03
CA ARG A 197 19.44 0.60 0.41
C ARG A 197 18.57 0.18 -0.78
N ILE A 198 17.85 -0.92 -0.64
CA ILE A 198 16.95 -1.39 -1.69
C ILE A 198 15.79 -0.40 -1.88
N SER A 199 15.40 -0.15 -3.12
CA SER A 199 14.25 0.71 -3.40
C SER A 199 12.95 -0.11 -3.35
N PRO A 200 11.81 0.51 -2.96
CA PRO A 200 10.51 -0.16 -3.02
C PRO A 200 10.20 -0.72 -4.42
N ARG A 201 10.61 0.01 -5.46
CA ARG A 201 10.42 -0.40 -6.85
C ARG A 201 11.15 -1.69 -7.19
N THR A 202 12.35 -1.88 -6.66
CA THR A 202 13.12 -3.12 -6.85
C THR A 202 12.41 -4.31 -6.20
N VAL A 203 11.82 -4.12 -5.02
CA VAL A 203 11.06 -5.17 -4.34
C VAL A 203 9.75 -5.49 -5.08
N GLU A 204 9.09 -4.48 -5.65
CA GLU A 204 7.93 -4.72 -6.52
C GLU A 204 8.30 -5.54 -7.77
N GLN A 205 9.38 -5.17 -8.46
CA GLN A 205 9.86 -5.89 -9.65
C GLN A 205 10.24 -7.33 -9.33
N LEU A 206 10.86 -7.57 -8.17
CA LEU A 206 11.13 -8.91 -7.67
C LEU A 206 9.82 -9.72 -7.56
N LEU A 207 8.81 -9.20 -6.86
CA LEU A 207 7.56 -9.94 -6.64
C LEU A 207 6.77 -10.17 -7.93
N GLN A 208 6.90 -9.27 -8.91
CA GLN A 208 6.27 -9.44 -10.23
C GLN A 208 6.79 -10.70 -10.95
N GLN A 209 8.06 -11.08 -10.75
CA GLN A 209 8.62 -12.31 -11.33
C GLN A 209 7.92 -13.58 -10.81
N TYR A 210 7.32 -13.50 -9.62
CA TYR A 210 6.54 -14.58 -8.99
C TYR A 210 5.02 -14.37 -9.17
N GLY A 211 4.59 -13.49 -10.07
CA GLY A 211 3.17 -13.25 -10.35
C GLY A 211 2.41 -12.54 -9.21
N THR A 212 3.10 -11.83 -8.33
CA THR A 212 2.48 -11.15 -7.17
C THR A 212 3.01 -9.73 -6.97
N HIS A 213 2.53 -9.04 -5.93
CA HIS A 213 2.97 -7.69 -5.57
C HIS A 213 2.89 -7.47 -4.05
N PRO A 214 3.61 -6.50 -3.46
CA PRO A 214 3.70 -6.36 -2.00
C PRO A 214 2.34 -6.24 -1.29
N HIS A 215 1.41 -5.49 -1.88
CA HIS A 215 0.07 -5.34 -1.32
C HIS A 215 -0.70 -6.67 -1.24
N ALA A 216 -0.51 -7.62 -2.18
CA ALA A 216 -1.18 -8.91 -2.14
C ALA A 216 -0.70 -9.72 -0.94
N LEU A 217 0.61 -9.74 -0.66
CA LEU A 217 1.19 -10.40 0.52
C LEU A 217 0.64 -9.80 1.81
N ARG A 218 0.55 -8.47 1.90
CA ARG A 218 -0.07 -7.80 3.04
C ARG A 218 -1.57 -8.10 3.19
N HIS A 219 -2.30 -8.20 2.08
CA HIS A 219 -3.70 -8.62 2.08
C HIS A 219 -3.85 -10.07 2.57
N THR A 220 -2.96 -10.96 2.14
CA THR A 220 -2.87 -12.34 2.64
C THR A 220 -2.65 -12.37 4.14
N PHE A 221 -1.66 -11.62 4.66
CA PHE A 221 -1.41 -11.50 6.10
C PHE A 221 -2.66 -11.08 6.88
N CYS A 222 -3.29 -9.97 6.48
CA CYS A 222 -4.45 -9.45 7.19
C CYS A 222 -5.63 -10.44 7.13
N ARG A 223 -5.87 -11.05 5.96
CA ARG A 223 -6.95 -12.01 5.76
C ARG A 223 -6.74 -13.27 6.61
N GLU A 224 -5.53 -13.81 6.62
CA GLU A 224 -5.22 -15.04 7.38
C GLU A 224 -5.40 -14.83 8.88
N LEU A 225 -4.96 -13.70 9.44
CA LEU A 225 -5.16 -13.40 10.85
C LEU A 225 -6.65 -13.26 11.21
N VAL A 226 -7.42 -12.52 10.41
CA VAL A 226 -8.87 -12.38 10.62
C VAL A 226 -9.58 -13.73 10.49
N GLN A 227 -9.24 -14.54 9.49
CA GLN A 227 -9.79 -15.88 9.31
C GLN A 227 -9.38 -16.85 10.42
N SER A 228 -8.26 -16.61 11.09
CA SER A 228 -7.82 -17.38 12.26
C SER A 228 -8.47 -16.91 13.56
N GLY A 229 -9.41 -15.96 13.50
CA GLY A 229 -10.15 -15.45 14.65
C GLY A 229 -9.43 -14.35 15.44
N VAL A 230 -8.33 -13.80 14.91
CA VAL A 230 -7.67 -12.64 15.52
C VAL A 230 -8.57 -11.42 15.34
N ASP A 231 -8.76 -10.66 16.42
CA ASP A 231 -9.62 -9.49 16.40
C ASP A 231 -9.11 -8.42 15.42
N ILE A 232 -10.04 -7.67 14.82
CA ILE A 232 -9.74 -6.70 13.77
C ILE A 232 -8.89 -5.52 14.25
N VAL A 233 -8.87 -5.24 15.57
CA VAL A 233 -8.07 -4.15 16.14
C VAL A 233 -6.61 -4.55 16.17
N THR A 234 -6.30 -5.74 16.70
CA THR A 234 -4.95 -6.33 16.67
C THR A 234 -4.42 -6.42 15.24
N VAL A 235 -5.24 -6.88 14.29
CA VAL A 235 -4.81 -6.93 12.88
C VAL A 235 -4.56 -5.53 12.30
N ALA A 236 -5.37 -4.53 12.66
CA ALA A 236 -5.17 -3.15 12.23
C ALA A 236 -3.87 -2.55 12.80
N GLU A 237 -3.55 -2.84 14.06
CA GLU A 237 -2.31 -2.39 14.71
C GLU A 237 -1.08 -3.03 14.06
N LEU A 238 -1.07 -4.36 13.89
CA LEU A 238 0.03 -5.08 13.23
C LEU A 238 0.29 -4.55 11.81
N ALA A 239 -0.80 -4.36 11.04
CA ALA A 239 -0.71 -3.79 9.72
C ALA A 239 -0.34 -2.28 9.76
N GLY A 240 -0.61 -1.55 10.83
CA GLY A 240 -0.49 -0.09 10.85
C GLY A 240 -1.53 0.57 9.94
N HIS A 241 -2.80 0.22 10.12
CA HIS A 241 -3.94 0.93 9.53
C HIS A 241 -4.37 2.06 10.47
N ALA A 242 -4.43 3.29 9.95
CA ALA A 242 -4.91 4.44 10.72
C ALA A 242 -6.44 4.40 10.97
N ASP A 243 -7.17 3.64 10.17
CA ASP A 243 -8.61 3.44 10.30
C ASP A 243 -8.91 1.93 10.28
N VAL A 244 -9.55 1.44 11.35
CA VAL A 244 -9.93 0.02 11.51
C VAL A 244 -10.89 -0.46 10.42
N ASN A 245 -11.65 0.44 9.78
CA ASN A 245 -12.50 0.09 8.65
C ASN A 245 -11.71 -0.46 7.45
N VAL A 246 -10.43 -0.11 7.34
CA VAL A 246 -9.51 -0.70 6.35
C VAL A 246 -9.26 -2.19 6.62
N THR A 247 -9.32 -2.62 7.88
CA THR A 247 -9.22 -4.04 8.25
C THR A 247 -10.59 -4.73 8.14
N ARG A 248 -11.68 -4.04 8.44
CA ARG A 248 -13.05 -4.59 8.37
C ARG A 248 -13.37 -5.27 7.04
N ARG A 249 -12.80 -4.81 5.92
CA ARG A 249 -12.98 -5.44 4.59
C ARG A 249 -12.50 -6.89 4.49
N TYR A 250 -11.72 -7.40 5.45
CA TYR A 250 -11.34 -8.81 5.52
C TYR A 250 -12.30 -9.64 6.39
N ALA A 251 -13.11 -8.98 7.21
CA ALA A 251 -14.11 -9.59 8.08
C ALA A 251 -15.47 -9.56 7.35
N SER A 252 -15.66 -10.51 6.43
CA SER A 252 -16.96 -10.79 5.84
C SER A 252 -17.42 -12.16 6.35
N PRO A 253 -17.95 -12.25 7.59
CA PRO A 253 -18.39 -13.52 8.15
C PRO A 253 -19.61 -14.04 7.37
N THR A 254 -19.64 -15.35 7.13
CA THR A 254 -20.86 -16.02 6.62
C THR A 254 -21.88 -16.17 7.74
N TYR A 255 -23.13 -16.50 7.39
CA TYR A 255 -24.16 -16.74 8.39
C TYR A 255 -23.78 -17.91 9.32
N GLU A 256 -23.22 -18.98 8.75
CA GLU A 256 -22.74 -20.15 9.48
C GLU A 256 -21.66 -19.75 10.49
N GLN A 257 -20.70 -18.91 10.09
CA GLN A 257 -19.66 -18.40 10.99
C GLN A 257 -20.22 -17.53 12.12
N MET A 258 -21.30 -16.77 11.87
CA MET A 258 -21.99 -16.03 12.93
C MET A 258 -22.73 -16.96 13.89
N SER A 259 -23.36 -18.02 13.38
CA SER A 259 -24.03 -19.04 14.20
C SER A 259 -23.04 -19.80 15.08
N GLU A 260 -21.95 -20.32 14.50
CA GLU A 260 -20.88 -21.00 15.22
C GLU A 260 -20.24 -20.11 16.29
N ALA A 261 -20.08 -18.82 16.00
CA ALA A 261 -19.54 -17.86 16.97
C ALA A 261 -20.47 -17.67 18.18
N ILE A 262 -21.79 -17.63 17.98
CA ILE A 262 -22.77 -17.58 19.08
C ILE A 262 -22.68 -18.87 19.89
N GLU A 263 -22.71 -20.03 19.22
CA GLU A 263 -22.67 -21.32 19.92
C GLU A 263 -21.41 -21.47 20.76
N ARG A 264 -20.23 -21.20 20.20
CA ARG A 264 -18.94 -21.32 20.89
C ARG A 264 -18.76 -20.35 22.06
N ALA A 265 -19.41 -19.19 22.01
CA ALA A 265 -19.22 -18.15 23.02
C ALA A 265 -20.20 -18.27 24.19
N MET A 266 -21.39 -18.81 23.93
CA MET A 266 -22.48 -18.85 24.91
C MET A 266 -22.71 -20.25 25.50
N PHE A 267 -22.19 -21.30 24.87
CA PHE A 267 -22.28 -22.69 25.31
C PHE A 267 -20.91 -23.36 25.28
#